data_AF-A0A1I5M7D7-F1
#
_entry.id   AF-A0A1I5M7D7-F1
#
_cell.length_a   1.000
_cell.length_b   1.000
_cell.length_c   1.000
_cell.angle_alpha   90.00
_cell.angle_beta   90.00
_cell.angle_gamma   90.00
#
_symmetry.space_group_name_H-M   'P 1'
#
loop_
_entity.id
_entity.type
_entity.pdbx_description
1 polymer ?
#
loop_
_entity_poly.entity_id
_entity_poly.type
_entity_poly.pdbx_seq_one_letter_code
_entity_poly.pdbx_strand_id
1 'polypeptide(L)'
;MKCVTALLASLLLLTSCSAPPEAASSLGAAQKSNGAAVQAAVTSEEEVRALYAADTNSYRAVQSVTPYEGDFLVCLGDNGYPTRFDWVYGATGIRRPLAFDYEGVVQVEILDTASIQALTDGVSTINGYRSFPHWVYADLSGLYDGTGQTGTDYDPYAWPPTAYTEPYWAAVTEPHSFGMFGRREAVSFAQVECSGFALSFAPLADGSDFSSAFCAPPGTDIAYDALSRTLTVTCRDTFLDSGELDPAMAEAGYTAEWLQENNSLYPEDFPSGSLAGSCPLVESAAIAQVGNDAVVTLVLMATDDPLFYTVEEGYQGPADTGPYFRLKLRAGSW
;
A
#
# COMPACT_ATOMS: atom_id res chain seq x y z
N MET A 1 -42.21 -2.59 -33.96
CA MET A 1 -42.60 -1.46 -34.84
C MET A 1 -41.38 -0.56 -34.98
N LYS A 2 -40.89 -0.40 -36.22
CA LYS A 2 -39.81 0.43 -36.80
C LYS A 2 -38.85 1.30 -35.94
N CYS A 3 -37.55 1.09 -36.23
CA CYS A 3 -36.42 2.06 -36.40
C CYS A 3 -35.97 2.87 -35.17
N VAL A 4 -34.69 2.96 -34.80
CA VAL A 4 -33.46 3.51 -35.46
C VAL A 4 -32.29 3.00 -34.57
N THR A 5 -31.10 2.50 -34.97
CA THR A 5 -30.11 2.92 -35.97
C THR A 5 -29.14 1.74 -36.24
N ALA A 6 -28.76 1.56 -37.49
CA ALA A 6 -27.65 0.71 -37.92
C ALA A 6 -26.35 1.53 -37.95
N LEU A 7 -25.19 0.89 -37.74
CA LEU A 7 -24.18 0.78 -38.80
C LEU A 7 -23.11 -0.26 -38.39
N LEU A 8 -23.13 -1.38 -39.10
CA LEU A 8 -22.03 -2.34 -39.18
C LEU A 8 -21.87 -2.68 -40.68
N ALA A 9 -20.69 -2.39 -41.25
CA ALA A 9 -20.14 -3.05 -42.44
C ALA A 9 -18.73 -2.44 -42.70
N SER A 10 -17.65 -3.15 -42.40
CA SER A 10 -16.94 -4.10 -43.30
C SER A 10 -16.05 -3.41 -44.35
N LEU A 11 -14.73 -3.59 -44.26
CA LEU A 11 -13.95 -4.10 -45.39
C LEU A 11 -12.62 -4.71 -44.93
N LEU A 12 -12.22 -5.75 -45.64
CA LEU A 12 -11.23 -6.77 -45.31
C LEU A 12 -10.25 -6.84 -46.49
N LEU A 13 -8.99 -7.21 -46.21
CA LEU A 13 -8.03 -7.99 -47.04
C LEU A 13 -6.70 -7.31 -47.51
N LEU A 14 -5.63 -7.87 -46.92
CA LEU A 14 -4.45 -8.53 -47.52
C LEU A 14 -3.26 -7.74 -48.10
N THR A 15 -2.10 -8.16 -47.55
CA THR A 15 -0.75 -8.34 -48.14
C THR A 15 0.20 -7.13 -48.24
N SER A 16 1.29 -7.16 -47.48
CA SER A 16 2.66 -7.41 -47.98
C SER A 16 3.70 -7.13 -46.90
N CYS A 17 4.80 -7.90 -46.90
CA CYS A 17 6.01 -7.61 -46.15
C CYS A 17 6.50 -6.18 -46.41
N SER A 18 6.85 -5.44 -45.35
CA SER A 18 7.94 -4.46 -45.34
C SER A 18 8.24 -4.08 -43.88
N ALA A 19 9.52 -4.01 -43.54
CA ALA A 19 10.03 -3.69 -42.20
C ALA A 19 9.53 -2.32 -41.68
N PRO A 20 9.49 -2.09 -40.35
CA PRO A 20 9.24 -0.76 -39.82
C PRO A 20 10.38 0.20 -40.24
N PRO A 21 10.07 1.42 -40.69
CA PRO A 21 11.06 2.40 -41.06
C PRO A 21 11.70 3.02 -39.81
N GLU A 22 13.01 3.15 -39.88
CA GLU A 22 13.80 4.08 -39.09
C GLU A 22 13.32 5.50 -39.41
N ALA A 23 12.67 6.14 -38.45
CA ALA A 23 12.36 7.57 -38.49
C ALA A 23 12.83 8.19 -37.18
N ALA A 24 14.11 8.55 -37.19
CA ALA A 24 14.68 9.52 -36.28
C ALA A 24 13.85 10.82 -36.36
N SER A 25 13.49 11.37 -35.19
CA SER A 25 13.23 12.79 -35.05
C SER A 25 13.94 13.28 -33.82
N SER A 26 15.03 13.98 -34.12
CA SER A 26 15.89 14.73 -33.23
C SER A 26 15.09 15.73 -32.40
N LEU A 27 15.03 15.52 -31.09
CA LEU A 27 14.93 16.63 -30.15
C LEU A 27 16.35 17.05 -29.81
N GLY A 28 16.66 18.27 -30.25
CA GLY A 28 17.99 18.82 -30.35
C GLY A 28 18.77 18.78 -29.04
N ALA A 29 20.06 18.54 -29.22
CA ALA A 29 21.09 18.90 -28.27
C ALA A 29 20.93 20.36 -27.83
N ALA A 30 20.50 20.56 -26.60
CA ALA A 30 20.97 21.66 -25.79
C ALA A 30 21.93 21.05 -24.76
N GLN A 31 23.23 21.11 -25.07
CA GLN A 31 24.26 20.99 -24.06
C GLN A 31 23.96 21.97 -22.92
N LYS A 32 23.70 21.44 -21.73
CA LYS A 32 24.22 22.01 -20.49
C LYS A 32 24.99 20.92 -19.78
N SER A 33 26.28 20.85 -20.08
CA SER A 33 27.26 20.27 -19.18
C SER A 33 27.26 21.12 -17.90
N ASN A 34 26.47 20.73 -16.91
CA ASN A 34 26.72 21.14 -15.53
C ASN A 34 27.42 19.97 -14.86
N GLY A 35 28.75 19.90 -15.01
CA GLY A 35 29.54 19.17 -14.03
C GLY A 35 29.12 19.67 -12.66
N ALA A 36 28.72 18.75 -11.77
CA ALA A 36 28.11 19.02 -10.48
C ALA A 36 28.81 20.23 -9.82
N ALA A 37 28.17 21.39 -9.85
CA ALA A 37 28.70 22.55 -9.16
C ALA A 37 28.55 22.22 -7.68
N VAL A 38 29.66 21.88 -7.04
CA VAL A 38 29.78 21.74 -5.59
C VAL A 38 29.04 22.92 -4.97
N GLN A 39 27.97 22.64 -4.23
CA GLN A 39 27.28 23.70 -3.51
C GLN A 39 28.18 24.17 -2.36
N ALA A 40 27.90 25.32 -1.78
CA ALA A 40 28.64 25.73 -0.60
C ALA A 40 28.42 24.69 0.52
N ALA A 41 29.47 24.40 1.28
CA ALA A 41 29.33 23.56 2.47
C ALA A 41 28.25 24.14 3.40
N VAL A 42 27.46 23.26 4.00
CA VAL A 42 26.43 23.59 4.97
C VAL A 42 26.78 22.93 6.29
N THR A 43 26.73 23.70 7.37
CA THR A 43 27.20 23.31 8.71
C THR A 43 26.15 23.52 9.79
N SER A 44 25.00 24.07 9.43
CA SER A 44 23.90 24.40 10.34
C SER A 44 22.53 24.11 9.72
N GLU A 45 21.53 23.91 10.57
CA GLU A 45 20.14 23.76 10.16
C GLU A 45 19.64 24.99 9.38
N GLU A 46 20.05 26.21 9.79
CA GLU A 46 19.67 27.44 9.12
C GLU A 46 20.17 27.50 7.67
N GLU A 47 21.40 27.05 7.43
CA GLU A 47 21.98 26.97 6.08
C GLU A 47 21.26 25.92 5.23
N VAL A 48 20.91 24.77 5.81
CA VAL A 48 20.10 23.75 5.12
C VAL A 48 18.72 24.31 4.77
N ARG A 49 18.03 24.96 5.70
CA ARG A 49 16.72 25.59 5.42
C ARG A 49 16.83 26.70 4.37
N ALA A 50 17.89 27.50 4.40
CA ALA A 50 18.15 28.53 3.39
C ALA A 50 18.38 27.92 2.01
N LEU A 51 19.05 26.75 1.94
CA LEU A 51 19.24 26.01 0.70
C LEU A 51 17.91 25.60 0.05
N TYR A 52 16.95 25.10 0.84
CA TYR A 52 15.60 24.78 0.33
C TYR A 52 14.78 26.03 0.01
N ALA A 53 14.90 27.10 0.80
CA ALA A 53 14.18 28.35 0.55
C ALA A 53 14.64 29.09 -0.72
N ALA A 54 15.91 28.93 -1.10
CA ALA A 54 16.46 29.50 -2.33
C ALA A 54 16.02 28.73 -3.59
N ASP A 55 15.51 27.51 -3.43
CA ASP A 55 15.14 26.65 -4.54
C ASP A 55 13.71 26.90 -5.00
N THR A 56 13.56 27.74 -6.03
CA THR A 56 12.24 28.13 -6.56
C THR A 56 11.44 26.98 -7.18
N ASN A 57 12.07 25.82 -7.42
CA ASN A 57 11.41 24.61 -7.91
C ASN A 57 10.95 23.70 -6.77
N SER A 58 11.37 23.97 -5.52
CA SER A 58 10.92 23.23 -4.35
C SER A 58 9.53 23.73 -3.95
N TYR A 59 8.54 22.87 -4.12
CA TYR A 59 7.15 23.14 -3.70
C TYR A 59 6.85 22.60 -2.29
N ARG A 60 7.83 21.97 -1.62
CA ARG A 60 7.65 21.29 -0.34
C ARG A 60 8.29 22.09 0.78
N ALA A 61 7.58 22.19 1.91
CA ALA A 61 8.11 22.82 3.11
C ALA A 61 9.06 21.87 3.85
N VAL A 62 10.11 22.43 4.45
CA VAL A 62 11.01 21.70 5.35
C VAL A 62 10.34 21.55 6.72
N GLN A 63 9.95 20.32 7.05
CA GLN A 63 9.31 19.96 8.31
C GLN A 63 10.36 19.84 9.42
N SER A 64 11.42 19.07 9.18
CA SER A 64 12.52 18.88 10.13
C SER A 64 13.85 18.75 9.41
N VAL A 65 14.91 19.08 10.16
CA VAL A 65 16.31 18.88 9.78
C VAL A 65 17.00 18.19 10.94
N THR A 66 17.51 16.99 10.72
CA THR A 66 18.17 16.18 11.75
C THR A 66 19.64 16.05 11.40
N PRO A 67 20.56 16.64 12.18
CA PRO A 67 22.00 16.52 11.93
C PRO A 67 22.51 15.11 12.26
N TYR A 68 23.45 14.60 11.45
CA TYR A 68 24.12 13.32 11.66
C TYR A 68 25.54 13.36 11.10
N GLU A 69 26.54 13.21 11.97
CA GLU A 69 27.98 13.13 11.60
C GLU A 69 28.50 14.21 10.63
N GLY A 70 27.91 15.41 10.65
CA GLY A 70 28.27 16.53 9.78
C GLY A 70 27.38 16.68 8.54
N ASP A 71 26.51 15.71 8.29
CA ASP A 71 25.45 15.71 7.28
C ASP A 71 24.08 15.97 7.92
N PHE A 72 23.02 16.01 7.09
CA PHE A 72 21.67 16.27 7.54
C PHE A 72 20.64 15.41 6.83
N LEU A 73 19.75 14.78 7.60
CA LEU A 73 18.49 14.24 7.10
C LEU A 73 17.45 15.36 7.09
N VAL A 74 16.81 15.59 5.94
CA VAL A 74 15.79 16.61 5.78
C VAL A 74 14.46 15.93 5.49
N CYS A 75 13.45 16.19 6.32
CA CYS A 75 12.08 15.78 6.08
C CYS A 75 11.31 16.92 5.41
N LEU A 76 10.71 16.61 4.27
CA LEU A 76 9.92 17.51 3.45
C LEU A 76 8.47 17.01 3.42
N GLY A 77 7.53 17.93 3.59
CA GLY A 77 6.10 17.60 3.53
C GLY A 77 5.23 18.82 3.83
N ASP A 78 3.95 18.75 3.53
CA ASP A 78 2.92 19.71 3.93
C ASP A 78 1.52 19.06 3.95
N ASN A 79 0.46 19.84 4.18
CA ASN A 79 -0.93 19.39 4.19
C ASN A 79 -1.41 18.95 2.79
N GLY A 80 -0.98 17.79 2.33
CA GLY A 80 -1.49 17.11 1.13
C GLY A 80 -0.43 16.50 0.22
N TYR A 81 0.86 16.80 0.43
CA TYR A 81 1.93 16.11 -0.30
C TYR A 81 2.49 14.91 0.50
N PRO A 82 2.87 13.82 -0.20
CA PRO A 82 3.58 12.67 0.37
C PRO A 82 4.80 13.08 1.21
N THR A 83 5.20 12.30 2.22
CA THR A 83 6.44 12.58 2.95
C THR A 83 7.65 12.30 2.06
N ARG A 84 8.65 13.19 2.06
CA ARG A 84 9.91 12.97 1.34
C ARG A 84 11.08 13.18 2.27
N PHE A 85 12.06 12.30 2.18
CA PHE A 85 13.34 12.44 2.86
C PHE A 85 14.44 12.74 1.85
N ASP A 86 15.26 13.73 2.17
CA ASP A 86 16.50 14.03 1.47
C ASP A 86 17.68 13.86 2.43
N TRP A 87 18.82 13.39 1.90
CA TRP A 87 20.10 13.47 2.57
C TRP A 87 20.90 14.66 2.04
N VAL A 88 21.41 15.51 2.93
CA VAL A 88 22.25 16.66 2.59
C VAL A 88 23.66 16.45 3.12
N TYR A 89 24.60 16.33 2.19
CA TYR A 89 26.02 16.17 2.50
C TYR A 89 26.60 17.52 2.95
N GLY A 90 26.96 17.65 4.22
CA GLY A 90 27.35 18.94 4.80
C GLY A 90 28.62 19.52 4.17
N ALA A 91 29.59 18.67 3.84
CA ALA A 91 30.85 19.09 3.23
C ALA A 91 30.68 19.78 1.87
N THR A 92 29.59 19.51 1.15
CA THR A 92 29.37 19.98 -0.23
C THR A 92 28.03 20.66 -0.46
N GLY A 93 27.13 20.65 0.50
CA GLY A 93 25.74 21.10 0.34
C GLY A 93 24.93 20.30 -0.68
N ILE A 94 25.45 19.18 -1.20
CA ILE A 94 24.74 18.37 -2.19
C ILE A 94 23.54 17.70 -1.53
N ARG A 95 22.37 17.79 -2.16
CA ARG A 95 21.12 17.18 -1.70
C ARG A 95 20.81 15.95 -2.55
N ARG A 96 20.51 14.81 -1.93
CA ARG A 96 20.06 13.60 -2.61
C ARG A 96 18.70 13.14 -2.09
N PRO A 97 17.72 12.92 -2.98
CA PRO A 97 16.48 12.24 -2.61
C PRO A 97 16.81 10.87 -2.02
N LEU A 98 16.38 10.63 -0.78
CA LEU A 98 16.63 9.41 -0.03
C LEU A 98 15.41 8.48 -0.08
N ALA A 99 14.23 9.00 0.28
CA ALA A 99 12.99 8.24 0.29
C ALA A 99 11.77 9.11 -0.04
N PHE A 100 10.69 8.47 -0.48
CA PHE A 100 9.43 9.13 -0.79
C PHE A 100 8.26 8.21 -0.43
N ASP A 101 7.49 8.61 0.57
CA ASP A 101 6.42 7.81 1.16
C ASP A 101 5.07 8.46 0.90
N TYR A 102 4.20 7.74 0.21
CA TYR A 102 2.81 8.15 -0.01
C TYR A 102 1.95 8.01 1.24
N GLU A 103 2.46 7.37 2.28
CA GLU A 103 1.84 7.22 3.58
C GLU A 103 2.39 8.23 4.59
N GLY A 104 1.65 8.49 5.66
CA GLY A 104 2.17 9.24 6.77
C GLY A 104 3.32 8.49 7.45
N VAL A 105 4.27 9.24 8.00
CA VAL A 105 5.44 8.68 8.71
C VAL A 105 5.35 9.05 10.18
N VAL A 106 5.38 8.04 11.06
CA VAL A 106 5.26 8.23 12.52
C VAL A 106 6.61 8.31 13.21
N GLN A 107 7.60 7.60 12.67
CA GLN A 107 8.95 7.51 13.24
C GLN A 107 9.96 7.37 12.12
N VAL A 108 11.12 8.01 12.30
CA VAL A 108 12.27 7.86 11.41
C VAL A 108 13.53 7.75 12.26
N GLU A 109 14.41 6.83 11.88
CA GLU A 109 15.70 6.60 12.52
C GLU A 109 16.79 6.60 11.48
N ILE A 110 17.91 7.26 11.79
CA ILE A 110 19.12 7.22 10.97
C ILE A 110 19.90 5.98 11.38
N LEU A 111 20.15 5.09 10.42
CA LEU A 111 20.90 3.85 10.62
C LEU A 111 22.40 4.06 10.40
N ASP A 112 22.74 4.85 9.39
CA ASP A 112 24.10 5.26 9.02
C ASP A 112 24.03 6.50 8.11
N THR A 113 25.18 6.98 7.65
CA THR A 113 25.30 8.05 6.65
C THR A 113 24.47 7.71 5.42
N ALA A 114 23.49 8.56 5.11
CA ALA A 114 22.57 8.40 3.98
C ALA A 114 21.73 7.11 4.01
N SER A 115 21.46 6.59 5.21
CA SER A 115 20.65 5.40 5.44
C SER A 115 19.65 5.61 6.58
N ILE A 116 18.38 5.31 6.32
CA ILE A 116 17.29 5.46 7.29
C ILE A 116 16.37 4.24 7.31
N GLN A 117 15.66 4.08 8.44
CA GLN A 117 14.41 3.35 8.50
C GLN A 117 13.28 4.28 8.95
N ALA A 118 12.09 4.12 8.38
CA ALA A 118 10.90 4.89 8.72
C ALA A 118 9.70 3.97 8.95
N LEU A 119 8.93 4.20 10.01
CA LEU A 119 7.66 3.51 10.27
C LEU A 119 6.52 4.36 9.69
N THR A 120 5.68 3.74 8.87
CA THR A 120 4.49 4.41 8.32
C THR A 120 3.30 4.33 9.28
N ASP A 121 2.35 5.26 9.16
CA ASP A 121 1.02 5.14 9.79
C ASP A 121 0.03 4.33 8.94
N GLY A 122 0.44 3.92 7.73
CA GLY A 122 -0.40 3.23 6.76
C GLY A 122 -1.36 4.14 5.99
N VAL A 123 -1.50 5.43 6.34
CA VAL A 123 -2.52 6.31 5.77
C VAL A 123 -2.03 6.98 4.50
N SER A 124 -2.56 6.55 3.35
CA SER A 124 -2.27 7.15 2.05
C SER A 124 -2.71 8.61 1.98
N THR A 125 -1.76 9.48 1.66
CA THR A 125 -1.95 10.91 1.40
C THR A 125 -2.72 11.21 0.11
N ILE A 126 -2.88 10.22 -0.78
CA ILE A 126 -3.55 10.40 -2.09
C ILE A 126 -5.05 10.16 -1.99
N ASN A 127 -5.44 9.02 -1.43
CA ASN A 127 -6.80 8.48 -1.55
C ASN A 127 -7.42 8.07 -0.20
N GLY A 128 -6.70 8.24 0.91
CA GLY A 128 -7.17 7.87 2.24
C GLY A 128 -7.27 6.35 2.49
N TYR A 129 -6.78 5.52 1.56
CA TYR A 129 -6.56 4.10 1.80
C TYR A 129 -5.64 3.91 3.01
N ARG A 130 -5.91 2.89 3.82
CA ARG A 130 -5.11 2.58 5.00
C ARG A 130 -4.43 1.24 4.83
N SER A 131 -3.16 1.23 4.53
CA SER A 131 -2.31 0.05 4.66
C SER A 131 -2.16 -0.30 6.13
N PHE A 132 -1.77 -1.54 6.44
CA PHE A 132 -1.20 -1.81 7.76
C PHE A 132 0.17 -1.09 7.89
N PRO A 133 0.51 -0.54 9.08
CA PRO A 133 1.82 0.05 9.30
C PRO A 133 2.95 -0.90 8.87
N HIS A 134 4.03 -0.34 8.34
CA HIS A 134 5.21 -1.11 7.95
C HIS A 134 6.47 -0.26 8.01
N TRP A 135 7.62 -0.92 8.02
CA TRP A 135 8.92 -0.27 7.95
C TRP A 135 9.32 -0.05 6.50
N VAL A 136 9.85 1.13 6.20
CA VAL A 136 10.49 1.51 4.95
C VAL A 136 11.97 1.72 5.22
N TYR A 137 12.81 1.05 4.46
CA TYR A 137 14.27 1.17 4.52
C TYR A 137 14.77 1.84 3.26
N ALA A 138 15.53 2.92 3.44
CA ALA A 138 16.13 3.66 2.34
C ALA A 138 17.62 3.86 2.60
N ASP A 139 18.43 3.55 1.59
CA ASP A 139 19.87 3.61 1.68
C ASP A 139 20.47 4.12 0.36
N LEU A 140 21.33 5.14 0.46
CA LEU A 140 22.11 5.63 -0.66
C LEU A 140 23.57 5.15 -0.62
N SER A 141 23.94 4.34 0.38
CA SER A 141 25.28 3.79 0.50
C SER A 141 25.68 3.05 -0.78
N GLY A 142 26.87 3.35 -1.28
CA GLY A 142 27.39 2.78 -2.54
C GLY A 142 26.84 3.40 -3.83
N LEU A 143 25.82 4.27 -3.78
CA LEU A 143 25.35 5.03 -4.95
C LEU A 143 26.13 6.33 -5.15
N TYR A 144 26.51 6.97 -4.05
CA TYR A 144 27.26 8.22 -4.01
C TYR A 144 28.54 8.05 -3.19
N ASP A 145 29.55 8.87 -3.46
CA ASP A 145 30.67 9.01 -2.52
C ASP A 145 30.24 9.73 -1.23
N GLY A 146 31.14 9.79 -0.24
CA GLY A 146 30.89 10.47 1.04
C GLY A 146 30.69 11.99 0.94
N THR A 147 30.63 12.55 -0.26
CA THR A 147 30.32 13.95 -0.53
C THR A 147 29.07 14.13 -1.37
N GLY A 148 28.35 13.05 -1.68
CA GLY A 148 27.13 13.03 -2.48
C GLY A 148 27.36 13.08 -3.99
N GLN A 149 28.61 12.96 -4.45
CA GLN A 149 28.94 13.02 -5.87
C GLN A 149 28.85 11.65 -6.53
N THR A 150 28.54 11.68 -7.82
CA THR A 150 28.70 10.56 -8.75
C THR A 150 29.51 11.02 -9.95
N GLY A 151 29.94 10.09 -10.80
CA GLY A 151 30.43 10.40 -12.14
C GLY A 151 29.33 10.84 -13.13
N THR A 152 28.10 11.07 -12.67
CA THR A 152 26.93 11.43 -13.50
C THR A 152 26.38 12.82 -13.12
N ASP A 153 25.44 13.32 -13.92
CA ASP A 153 24.83 14.62 -13.68
C ASP A 153 24.09 14.68 -12.34
N TYR A 154 24.15 15.85 -11.69
CA TYR A 154 23.47 16.13 -10.44
C TYR A 154 22.03 16.59 -10.70
N ASP A 155 21.06 15.88 -10.12
CA ASP A 155 19.65 16.25 -10.11
C ASP A 155 19.06 16.08 -8.70
N PRO A 156 18.72 17.18 -7.99
CA PRO A 156 18.08 17.11 -6.68
C PRO A 156 16.58 16.72 -6.75
N TYR A 157 16.02 16.61 -7.96
CA TYR A 157 14.64 16.21 -8.23
C TYR A 157 14.51 14.82 -8.83
N ALA A 158 15.61 14.09 -8.92
CA ALA A 158 15.59 12.70 -9.31
C ALA A 158 14.64 11.90 -8.40
N TRP A 159 14.04 10.84 -8.96
CA TRP A 159 13.34 9.88 -8.12
C TRP A 159 14.34 9.21 -7.17
N PRO A 160 14.00 9.02 -5.88
CA PRO A 160 14.84 8.26 -4.96
C PRO A 160 15.02 6.83 -5.49
N PRO A 161 16.14 6.17 -5.15
CA PRO A 161 16.32 4.76 -5.45
C PRO A 161 15.29 3.91 -4.70
N THR A 162 15.12 2.66 -5.14
CA THR A 162 14.14 1.73 -4.58
C THR A 162 14.39 1.48 -3.09
N ALA A 163 13.45 1.90 -2.25
CA ALA A 163 13.35 1.47 -0.86
C ALA A 163 12.78 0.05 -0.78
N TYR A 164 13.13 -0.71 0.25
CA TYR A 164 12.47 -1.98 0.55
C TYR A 164 11.64 -1.87 1.83
N THR A 165 10.61 -2.70 1.94
CA THR A 165 9.70 -2.68 3.08
C THR A 165 9.81 -3.94 3.92
N GLU A 166 9.62 -3.79 5.23
CA GLU A 166 9.48 -4.92 6.16
C GLU A 166 8.18 -4.79 6.98
N PRO A 167 7.56 -5.92 7.38
CA PRO A 167 6.36 -5.88 8.19
C PRO A 167 6.61 -5.19 9.54
N TYR A 168 5.74 -4.25 9.91
CA TYR A 168 5.65 -3.82 11.29
C TYR A 168 4.84 -4.86 12.06
N TRP A 169 5.26 -5.14 13.29
CA TRP A 169 4.59 -6.11 14.12
C TRP A 169 4.11 -5.43 15.40
N ALA A 170 2.84 -5.06 15.38
CA ALA A 170 2.15 -4.42 16.48
C ALA A 170 1.97 -5.41 17.64
N ALA A 171 2.05 -4.93 18.88
CA ALA A 171 1.60 -5.72 20.02
C ALA A 171 0.10 -6.00 19.87
N VAL A 172 -0.41 -7.16 20.27
CA VAL A 172 -1.88 -7.43 20.17
C VAL A 172 -2.73 -6.41 20.92
N THR A 173 -2.17 -5.75 21.93
CA THR A 173 -2.82 -4.68 22.68
C THR A 173 -2.89 -3.35 21.94
N GLU A 174 -2.16 -3.19 20.84
CA GLU A 174 -2.15 -1.99 20.00
C GLU A 174 -3.25 -2.11 18.94
N PRO A 175 -4.29 -1.28 18.98
CA PRO A 175 -5.36 -1.33 18.00
C PRO A 175 -4.92 -0.65 16.69
N HIS A 176 -5.29 -1.25 15.57
CA HIS A 176 -5.06 -0.68 14.25
C HIS A 176 -6.31 -0.81 13.38
N SER A 177 -6.40 0.10 12.41
CA SER A 177 -7.42 0.09 11.36
C SER A 177 -6.74 0.17 10.00
N PHE A 178 -7.13 -0.68 9.07
CA PHE A 178 -6.60 -0.75 7.71
C PHE A 178 -7.72 -0.98 6.69
N GLY A 179 -7.40 -1.10 5.41
CA GLY A 179 -8.35 -1.28 4.32
C GLY A 179 -9.03 0.02 3.87
N MET A 180 -10.03 -0.15 3.01
CA MET A 180 -10.75 0.94 2.36
C MET A 180 -12.17 1.09 2.95
N PHE A 181 -12.41 2.19 3.67
CA PHE A 181 -13.69 2.46 4.32
C PHE A 181 -14.77 2.96 3.35
N GLY A 182 -16.04 2.72 3.69
CA GLY A 182 -17.19 3.17 2.89
C GLY A 182 -17.51 2.28 1.69
N ARG A 183 -17.07 1.02 1.73
CA ARG A 183 -17.29 -0.01 0.70
C ARG A 183 -18.14 -1.13 1.26
N ARG A 184 -18.75 -1.90 0.35
CA ARG A 184 -19.59 -3.05 0.70
C ARG A 184 -19.10 -4.27 -0.05
N GLU A 185 -18.80 -5.32 0.70
CA GLU A 185 -18.15 -6.53 0.19
C GLU A 185 -18.73 -7.76 0.90
N ALA A 186 -18.65 -8.93 0.28
CA ALA A 186 -18.97 -10.21 0.89
C ALA A 186 -17.69 -10.97 1.27
N VAL A 187 -17.76 -11.80 2.31
CA VAL A 187 -16.71 -12.79 2.61
C VAL A 187 -16.85 -13.96 1.64
N SER A 188 -15.81 -14.26 0.87
CA SER A 188 -15.75 -15.46 0.02
C SER A 188 -14.92 -16.59 0.65
N PHE A 189 -14.00 -16.22 1.54
CA PHE A 189 -13.14 -17.19 2.22
C PHE A 189 -12.75 -16.71 3.62
N ALA A 190 -12.75 -17.63 4.58
CA ALA A 190 -12.19 -17.42 5.91
C ALA A 190 -11.60 -18.72 6.46
N GLN A 191 -10.36 -18.68 6.95
CA GLN A 191 -9.70 -19.85 7.53
C GLN A 191 -8.61 -19.46 8.55
N VAL A 192 -8.44 -20.29 9.58
CA VAL A 192 -7.25 -20.25 10.44
C VAL A 192 -6.08 -20.91 9.71
N GLU A 193 -5.00 -20.18 9.53
CA GLU A 193 -3.76 -20.67 8.92
C GLU A 193 -2.72 -21.01 10.01
N CYS A 194 -1.64 -21.70 9.66
CA CYS A 194 -0.60 -22.08 10.61
C CYS A 194 0.03 -20.89 11.36
N SER A 195 0.04 -19.72 10.74
CA SER A 195 0.62 -18.49 11.29
C SER A 195 -0.41 -17.46 11.74
N GLY A 196 -1.71 -17.75 11.68
CA GLY A 196 -2.74 -16.77 12.04
C GLY A 196 -4.07 -17.07 11.34
N PHE A 197 -4.62 -16.12 10.60
CA PHE A 197 -5.85 -16.34 9.83
C PHE A 197 -5.90 -15.51 8.55
N ALA A 198 -6.72 -15.93 7.60
CA ALA A 198 -6.91 -15.27 6.31
C ALA A 198 -8.39 -15.01 6.02
N LEU A 199 -8.66 -13.87 5.36
CA LEU A 199 -9.94 -13.56 4.73
C LEU A 199 -9.74 -13.24 3.27
N SER A 200 -10.73 -13.54 2.45
CA SER A 200 -10.84 -13.02 1.09
C SER A 200 -12.25 -12.54 0.83
N PHE A 201 -12.35 -11.56 -0.05
CA PHE A 201 -13.58 -10.83 -0.28
C PHE A 201 -14.02 -10.95 -1.73
N ALA A 202 -15.33 -10.99 -1.88
CA ALA A 202 -16.05 -10.88 -3.12
C ALA A 202 -16.86 -9.58 -3.09
N PRO A 203 -17.30 -9.06 -4.23
CA PRO A 203 -18.24 -7.95 -4.19
C PRO A 203 -19.65 -8.46 -3.82
N LEU A 204 -20.66 -7.57 -3.73
CA LEU A 204 -22.07 -7.97 -3.53
C LEU A 204 -22.85 -8.18 -4.83
N ALA A 205 -23.79 -9.12 -4.83
CA ALA A 205 -24.57 -9.52 -6.00
C ALA A 205 -25.52 -8.43 -6.54
N ASP A 206 -25.61 -7.30 -5.83
CA ASP A 206 -26.40 -6.10 -6.20
C ASP A 206 -25.76 -5.26 -7.32
N GLY A 207 -24.70 -5.76 -7.96
CA GLY A 207 -24.00 -5.08 -9.04
C GLY A 207 -23.00 -4.01 -8.56
N SER A 208 -22.76 -3.89 -7.25
CA SER A 208 -21.61 -3.15 -6.73
C SER A 208 -20.32 -3.93 -7.06
N ASP A 209 -19.56 -3.46 -8.06
CA ASP A 209 -18.35 -4.13 -8.54
C ASP A 209 -17.06 -3.47 -8.00
N PHE A 210 -15.99 -4.26 -7.95
CA PHE A 210 -14.63 -3.77 -7.76
C PHE A 210 -14.17 -3.06 -9.04
N SER A 211 -14.21 -1.72 -9.06
CA SER A 211 -13.38 -1.02 -10.04
C SER A 211 -11.90 -1.29 -9.69
N SER A 212 -11.13 -1.84 -10.64
CA SER A 212 -9.71 -2.21 -10.45
C SER A 212 -8.83 -1.10 -9.86
N ALA A 213 -9.19 0.17 -10.08
CA ALA A 213 -8.49 1.33 -9.51
C ALA A 213 -8.48 1.38 -7.97
N PHE A 214 -9.30 0.57 -7.28
CA PHE A 214 -9.46 0.60 -5.83
C PHE A 214 -9.52 -0.80 -5.20
N CYS A 215 -8.99 -1.87 -5.83
CA CYS A 215 -9.04 -3.18 -5.20
C CYS A 215 -8.20 -3.22 -3.91
N ALA A 216 -8.89 -3.39 -2.79
CA ALA A 216 -8.37 -3.27 -1.44
C ALA A 216 -9.30 -4.04 -0.51
N PRO A 217 -8.78 -4.60 0.60
CA PRO A 217 -9.64 -5.14 1.65
C PRO A 217 -10.63 -4.08 2.18
N PRO A 218 -11.78 -4.51 2.74
CA PRO A 218 -12.73 -3.59 3.32
C PRO A 218 -12.10 -2.93 4.55
N GLY A 219 -12.58 -1.73 4.90
CA GLY A 219 -12.19 -1.06 6.13
C GLY A 219 -12.30 -2.02 7.30
N THR A 220 -11.20 -2.28 8.00
CA THR A 220 -11.10 -3.33 9.02
C THR A 220 -10.47 -2.77 10.28
N ASP A 221 -11.10 -3.03 11.42
CA ASP A 221 -10.61 -2.67 12.74
C ASP A 221 -10.13 -3.90 13.52
N ILE A 222 -8.96 -3.81 14.16
CA ILE A 222 -8.39 -4.85 15.02
C ILE A 222 -8.33 -4.34 16.45
N ALA A 223 -8.89 -5.10 17.39
CA ALA A 223 -8.86 -4.78 18.82
C ALA A 223 -8.71 -6.05 19.66
N TYR A 224 -8.01 -5.93 20.80
CA TYR A 224 -7.79 -7.05 21.72
C TYR A 224 -8.40 -6.77 23.09
N ASP A 225 -9.16 -7.73 23.61
CA ASP A 225 -9.61 -7.75 25.00
C ASP A 225 -8.77 -8.72 25.83
N ALA A 226 -7.98 -8.16 26.74
CA ALA A 226 -7.10 -8.94 27.62
C ALA A 226 -7.86 -9.83 28.63
N LEU A 227 -9.09 -9.48 29.01
CA LEU A 227 -9.86 -10.28 29.98
C LEU A 227 -10.34 -11.59 29.35
N SER A 228 -10.85 -11.52 28.12
CA SER A 228 -11.29 -12.71 27.37
C SER A 228 -10.19 -13.34 26.52
N ARG A 229 -9.03 -12.68 26.37
CA ARG A 229 -7.95 -13.03 25.42
C ARG A 229 -8.44 -13.07 23.98
N THR A 230 -9.38 -12.20 23.63
CA THR A 230 -10.01 -12.21 22.31
C THR A 230 -9.44 -11.11 21.44
N LEU A 231 -8.79 -11.49 20.34
CA LEU A 231 -8.51 -10.57 19.24
C LEU A 231 -9.73 -10.54 18.32
N THR A 232 -10.33 -9.37 18.18
CA THR A 232 -11.50 -9.12 17.35
C THR A 232 -11.06 -8.39 16.09
N VAL A 233 -11.41 -8.94 14.94
CA VAL A 233 -11.19 -8.34 13.62
C VAL A 233 -12.56 -8.03 13.04
N THR A 234 -12.85 -6.75 12.86
CA THR A 234 -14.16 -6.26 12.40
C THR A 234 -14.02 -5.70 11.00
N CYS A 235 -14.48 -6.44 9.99
CA CYS A 235 -14.57 -5.95 8.62
C CYS A 235 -15.87 -5.15 8.48
N ARG A 236 -15.72 -3.83 8.29
CA ARG A 236 -16.81 -2.86 8.26
C ARG A 236 -17.61 -2.98 6.98
N ASP A 237 -18.93 -2.85 7.09
CA ASP A 237 -19.85 -2.92 5.95
C ASP A 237 -19.61 -4.18 5.07
N THR A 238 -19.24 -5.28 5.72
CA THR A 238 -18.90 -6.56 5.10
C THR A 238 -19.92 -7.62 5.49
N PHE A 239 -20.33 -8.43 4.51
CA PHE A 239 -21.47 -9.35 4.65
C PHE A 239 -21.03 -10.81 4.51
N LEU A 240 -21.66 -11.69 5.28
CA LEU A 240 -21.52 -13.14 5.10
C LEU A 240 -22.40 -13.68 3.97
N ASP A 241 -23.39 -12.92 3.53
CA ASP A 241 -24.29 -13.24 2.41
C ASP A 241 -24.10 -12.15 1.35
N SER A 242 -23.70 -12.54 0.14
CA SER A 242 -23.47 -11.58 -0.94
C SER A 242 -24.75 -11.05 -1.59
N GLY A 243 -25.90 -11.62 -1.24
CA GLY A 243 -27.23 -11.20 -1.64
C GLY A 243 -27.73 -11.86 -2.94
N GLU A 244 -28.88 -11.37 -3.41
CA GLU A 244 -29.47 -11.81 -4.67
C GLU A 244 -28.94 -10.99 -5.85
N LEU A 245 -28.83 -11.63 -7.01
CA LEU A 245 -28.43 -10.98 -8.25
C LEU A 245 -29.41 -9.86 -8.64
N ASP A 246 -28.87 -8.73 -9.09
CA ASP A 246 -29.67 -7.64 -9.65
C ASP A 246 -30.61 -8.18 -10.77
N PRO A 247 -31.93 -7.88 -10.71
CA PRO A 247 -32.88 -8.29 -11.75
C PRO A 247 -32.47 -7.91 -13.18
N ALA A 248 -31.78 -6.77 -13.38
CA ALA A 248 -31.27 -6.36 -14.69
C ALA A 248 -30.15 -7.27 -15.20
N MET A 249 -29.33 -7.82 -14.30
CA MET A 249 -28.32 -8.84 -14.64
C MET A 249 -28.99 -10.14 -15.05
N ALA A 250 -30.03 -10.55 -14.32
CA ALA A 250 -30.83 -11.72 -14.68
C ALA A 250 -31.53 -11.54 -16.05
N GLU A 251 -32.09 -10.36 -16.33
CA GLU A 251 -32.70 -10.02 -17.63
C GLU A 251 -31.67 -10.02 -18.78
N ALA A 252 -30.41 -9.67 -18.50
CA ALA A 252 -29.31 -9.74 -19.46
C ALA A 252 -28.77 -11.17 -19.66
N GLY A 253 -29.31 -12.17 -18.95
CA GLY A 253 -28.98 -13.58 -19.10
C GLY A 253 -27.88 -14.08 -18.16
N TYR A 254 -27.46 -13.29 -17.17
CA TYR A 254 -26.55 -13.73 -16.12
C TYR A 254 -27.34 -14.44 -15.02
N THR A 255 -27.06 -15.73 -14.80
CA THR A 255 -27.63 -16.50 -13.67
C THR A 255 -26.55 -16.85 -12.66
N ALA A 256 -26.94 -17.20 -11.44
CA ALA A 256 -26.00 -17.66 -10.41
C ALA A 256 -25.19 -18.88 -10.89
N GLU A 257 -25.82 -19.83 -11.58
CA GLU A 257 -25.13 -20.99 -12.15
C GLU A 257 -24.12 -20.57 -13.22
N TRP A 258 -24.50 -19.67 -14.13
CA TRP A 258 -23.59 -19.17 -15.15
C TRP A 258 -22.38 -18.47 -14.53
N LEU A 259 -22.60 -17.66 -13.49
CA LEU A 259 -21.54 -16.95 -12.77
C LEU A 259 -20.58 -17.93 -12.11
N GLN A 260 -21.09 -18.95 -11.41
CA GLN A 260 -20.26 -20.01 -10.81
C GLN A 260 -19.48 -20.80 -11.86
N GLU A 261 -20.11 -21.21 -12.97
CA GLU A 261 -19.44 -21.94 -14.07
C GLU A 261 -18.30 -21.14 -14.72
N ASN A 262 -18.37 -19.81 -14.64
CA ASN A 262 -17.37 -18.90 -15.20
C ASN A 262 -16.41 -18.33 -14.13
N ASN A 263 -16.35 -18.94 -12.94
CA ASN A 263 -15.50 -18.53 -11.82
C ASN A 263 -15.73 -17.08 -11.37
N SER A 264 -16.97 -16.60 -11.45
CA SER A 264 -17.37 -15.34 -10.84
C SER A 264 -17.60 -15.54 -9.33
N LEU A 265 -17.31 -14.49 -8.55
CA LEU A 265 -17.39 -14.50 -7.09
C LEU A 265 -18.83 -14.27 -6.55
N TYR A 266 -19.87 -14.51 -7.38
CA TYR A 266 -21.27 -14.19 -7.06
C TYR A 266 -22.25 -15.31 -7.42
N PRO A 267 -23.40 -15.38 -6.72
CA PRO A 267 -23.60 -15.10 -5.30
C PRO A 267 -23.04 -16.24 -4.44
N GLU A 268 -22.57 -15.92 -3.23
CA GLU A 268 -21.96 -16.85 -2.28
C GLU A 268 -22.45 -16.56 -0.85
N ASP A 269 -22.84 -17.62 -0.16
CA ASP A 269 -23.15 -17.61 1.27
C ASP A 269 -21.96 -18.16 2.06
N PHE A 270 -21.38 -17.34 2.92
CA PHE A 270 -20.36 -17.77 3.87
C PHE A 270 -21.02 -18.15 5.22
N PRO A 271 -20.85 -19.39 5.70
CA PRO A 271 -21.49 -19.82 6.94
C PRO A 271 -20.87 -19.11 8.16
N SER A 272 -21.72 -18.51 9.00
CA SER A 272 -21.32 -18.08 10.34
C SER A 272 -20.99 -19.28 11.23
N GLY A 273 -20.04 -19.11 12.15
CA GLY A 273 -19.69 -20.11 13.15
C GLY A 273 -18.19 -20.31 13.29
N SER A 274 -17.79 -21.48 13.79
CA SER A 274 -16.38 -21.82 14.02
C SER A 274 -15.60 -21.90 12.70
N LEU A 275 -14.42 -21.27 12.67
CA LEU A 275 -13.50 -21.34 11.54
C LEU A 275 -12.64 -22.60 11.62
N ALA A 276 -12.44 -23.25 10.47
CA ALA A 276 -11.57 -24.42 10.36
C ALA A 276 -10.08 -24.02 10.30
N GLY A 277 -9.20 -24.99 10.51
CA GLY A 277 -7.75 -24.83 10.49
C GLY A 277 -7.14 -24.78 11.89
N SER A 278 -5.84 -24.49 11.97
CA SER A 278 -5.14 -24.45 13.25
C SER A 278 -3.94 -23.51 13.22
N CYS A 279 -3.80 -22.74 14.29
CA CYS A 279 -2.63 -21.92 14.60
C CYS A 279 -2.21 -22.24 16.04
N PRO A 280 -0.92 -22.48 16.34
CA PRO A 280 -0.47 -22.76 17.71
C PRO A 280 -0.78 -21.65 18.73
N LEU A 281 -1.09 -20.44 18.27
CA LEU A 281 -1.40 -19.27 19.09
C LEU A 281 -2.91 -18.99 19.21
N VAL A 282 -3.76 -19.78 18.55
CA VAL A 282 -5.23 -19.61 18.54
C VAL A 282 -5.88 -20.82 19.16
N GLU A 283 -6.61 -20.60 20.27
CA GLU A 283 -7.40 -21.62 20.98
C GLU A 283 -8.69 -21.94 20.22
N SER A 284 -9.38 -20.90 19.75
CA SER A 284 -10.57 -21.03 18.92
C SER A 284 -10.77 -19.80 18.04
N ALA A 285 -11.46 -19.99 16.91
CA ALA A 285 -11.78 -18.93 15.98
C ALA A 285 -13.23 -19.07 15.50
N ALA A 286 -13.92 -17.96 15.36
CA ALA A 286 -15.28 -17.93 14.81
C ALA A 286 -15.51 -16.65 14.01
N ILE A 287 -16.43 -16.72 13.05
CA ILE A 287 -16.93 -15.58 12.29
C ILE A 287 -18.44 -15.43 12.46
N ALA A 288 -18.92 -14.21 12.58
CA ALA A 288 -20.35 -13.91 12.69
C ALA A 288 -20.69 -12.58 12.00
N GLN A 289 -21.94 -12.45 11.57
CA GLN A 289 -22.50 -11.18 11.15
C GLN A 289 -22.96 -10.39 12.39
N VAL A 290 -22.48 -9.16 12.55
CA VAL A 290 -22.92 -8.23 13.61
C VAL A 290 -23.35 -6.93 12.96
N GLY A 291 -24.67 -6.74 12.81
CA GLY A 291 -25.18 -5.62 12.01
C GLY A 291 -24.68 -5.72 10.58
N ASN A 292 -24.06 -4.66 10.07
CA ASN A 292 -23.48 -4.63 8.73
C ASN A 292 -22.02 -5.12 8.67
N ASP A 293 -21.45 -5.61 9.77
CA ASP A 293 -20.04 -5.96 9.84
C ASP A 293 -19.85 -7.48 9.94
N ALA A 294 -18.83 -7.99 9.25
CA ALA A 294 -18.34 -9.35 9.43
C ALA A 294 -17.28 -9.32 10.55
N VAL A 295 -17.54 -10.04 11.64
CA VAL A 295 -16.69 -10.03 12.84
C VAL A 295 -16.05 -11.39 13.01
N VAL A 296 -14.72 -11.41 12.99
CA VAL A 296 -13.92 -12.58 13.36
C VAL A 296 -13.40 -12.42 14.78
N THR A 297 -13.64 -13.42 15.62
CA THR A 297 -13.11 -13.49 16.98
C THR A 297 -12.11 -14.62 17.08
N LEU A 298 -10.88 -14.31 17.47
CA LEU A 298 -9.81 -15.26 17.75
C LEU A 298 -9.55 -15.26 19.26
N VAL A 299 -9.86 -16.36 19.94
CA VAL A 299 -9.42 -16.56 21.33
C VAL A 299 -7.98 -17.02 21.28
N LEU A 300 -7.07 -16.20 21.81
CA LEU A 300 -5.63 -16.48 21.80
C LEU A 300 -5.25 -17.40 22.96
N MET A 301 -4.25 -18.24 22.70
CA MET A 301 -3.67 -19.13 23.71
C MET A 301 -3.11 -18.32 24.88
N ALA A 302 -3.33 -18.80 26.11
CA ALA A 302 -2.70 -18.21 27.29
C ALA A 302 -1.18 -18.46 27.24
N THR A 303 -0.40 -17.38 27.24
CA THR A 303 1.07 -17.41 27.21
C THR A 303 1.63 -16.28 28.07
N ASP A 304 2.83 -16.51 28.61
CA ASP A 304 3.60 -15.47 29.31
C ASP A 304 4.40 -14.60 28.31
N ASP A 305 4.57 -15.07 27.08
CA ASP A 305 5.28 -14.34 26.03
C ASP A 305 4.41 -13.20 25.46
N PRO A 306 4.99 -12.04 25.13
CA PRO A 306 4.26 -11.01 24.43
C PRO A 306 3.82 -11.51 23.04
N LEU A 307 2.57 -11.21 22.69
CA LEU A 307 1.98 -11.55 21.39
C LEU A 307 1.96 -10.33 20.48
N PHE A 308 2.27 -10.56 19.21
CA PHE A 308 2.27 -9.54 18.18
C PHE A 308 1.51 -10.00 16.94
N TYR A 309 1.09 -9.04 16.13
CA TYR A 309 0.46 -9.29 14.84
C TYR A 309 0.96 -8.35 13.75
N THR A 310 0.86 -8.81 12.51
CA THR A 310 1.01 -8.00 11.30
C THR A 310 -0.06 -8.41 10.30
N VAL A 311 -0.34 -7.54 9.33
CA VAL A 311 -1.25 -7.84 8.22
C VAL A 311 -0.48 -7.86 6.91
N GLU A 312 -0.75 -8.86 6.08
CA GLU A 312 -0.36 -8.92 4.67
C GLU A 312 -1.61 -8.73 3.83
N GLU A 313 -1.55 -7.85 2.84
CA GLU A 313 -2.66 -7.52 1.96
C GLU A 313 -2.32 -7.88 0.51
N GLY A 314 -3.33 -8.25 -0.28
CA GLY A 314 -3.12 -8.55 -1.68
C GLY A 314 -4.42 -8.84 -2.42
N TYR A 315 -4.28 -9.39 -3.62
CA TYR A 315 -5.38 -9.76 -4.52
C TYR A 315 -5.13 -11.15 -5.13
N GLN A 316 -6.20 -11.90 -5.36
CA GLN A 316 -6.12 -13.27 -5.84
C GLN A 316 -6.11 -13.38 -7.37
N GLY A 317 -6.84 -12.50 -8.06
CA GLY A 317 -7.13 -12.62 -9.49
C GLY A 317 -6.40 -11.63 -10.39
N PRO A 318 -6.42 -11.86 -11.72
CA PRO A 318 -5.96 -10.88 -12.70
C PRO A 318 -6.78 -9.59 -12.62
N ALA A 319 -6.18 -8.47 -13.02
CA ALA A 319 -6.77 -7.13 -12.96
C ALA A 319 -7.15 -6.66 -11.55
N ASP A 320 -6.40 -7.13 -10.54
CA ASP A 320 -6.57 -6.75 -9.13
C ASP A 320 -7.98 -7.06 -8.66
N THR A 321 -8.37 -8.34 -8.65
CA THR A 321 -9.70 -8.80 -8.20
C THR A 321 -9.59 -9.76 -7.02
N GLY A 322 -10.62 -9.78 -6.18
CA GLY A 322 -10.66 -10.59 -4.97
C GLY A 322 -9.61 -10.15 -3.96
N PRO A 323 -9.80 -8.98 -3.32
CA PRO A 323 -8.88 -8.54 -2.29
C PRO A 323 -8.89 -9.53 -1.14
N TYR A 324 -7.75 -9.67 -0.49
CA TYR A 324 -7.59 -10.53 0.67
C TYR A 324 -6.65 -9.87 1.68
N PHE A 325 -6.74 -10.31 2.93
CA PHE A 325 -5.67 -10.09 3.87
C PHE A 325 -5.39 -11.34 4.70
N ARG A 326 -4.16 -11.45 5.18
CA ARG A 326 -3.71 -12.43 6.17
C ARG A 326 -3.25 -11.70 7.42
N LEU A 327 -3.86 -11.97 8.56
CA LEU A 327 -3.33 -11.55 9.85
C LEU A 327 -2.41 -12.65 10.36
N LYS A 328 -1.14 -12.32 10.55
CA LYS A 328 -0.12 -13.21 11.09
C LYS A 328 0.11 -12.91 12.56
N LEU A 329 0.24 -13.95 13.37
CA LEU A 329 0.51 -13.91 14.79
C LEU A 329 1.92 -14.43 15.08
N ARG A 330 2.56 -13.86 16.10
CA ARG A 330 3.83 -14.35 16.63
C ARG A 330 3.89 -14.16 18.15
N ALA A 331 4.72 -14.97 18.80
CA ALA A 331 5.04 -14.86 20.22
C ALA A 331 6.54 -14.60 20.42
N GLY A 332 6.89 -13.86 21.48
CA GLY A 332 8.28 -13.70 21.96
C GLY A 332 8.86 -12.29 21.82
N SER A 333 9.92 -12.02 22.61
CA SER A 333 10.64 -10.74 22.63
C SER A 333 11.70 -10.64 21.52
N TRP A 334 11.87 -9.43 20.98
CA TRP A 334 12.88 -9.05 20.00
C TRP A 334 14.11 -8.46 20.70
#